data_AF-A0A9N8DNW8-F1
#
_entry.id   AF-A0A9N8DNW8-F1
#
_cell.length_a   1.000
_cell.length_b   1.000
_cell.length_c   1.000
_cell.angle_alpha   90.00
_cell.angle_beta   90.00
_cell.angle_gamma   90.00
#
_symmetry.space_group_name_H-M   'P 1'
#
loop_
_entity.id
_entity.type
_entity.pdbx_description
1 polymer ?
#
loop_
_entity_poly.entity_id
_entity_poly.type
_entity_poly.pdbx_seq_one_letter_code
_entity_poly.pdbx_strand_id
1 'polypeptide(L)'
;MKLLLNFIVLSLSAVSLAAASAAEPGLRRRRRDQMTTVLTEPDSADEGPVFGGKVTVKFTNEAFQQPFGPFFVLTHNTDETPLFTVGDEASAGLKHLAENGDPSMLIEAYNNSAHAGYVDAIVAGVPFFGGDSLELTVPYDEDFPYISVVSMAINTNDCFVGLSGVPLAPGLVVEAPGYDSGTEENNELCSSIPGPACAGVSSDNEASGNGEGFVHVHRGFFGVGDLSQSGYDWRNPMMKVEMSL
;
A
#
# COMPACT_ATOMS: atom_id res chain seq x y z
N MET A 1 -9.69 41.00 -58.90
CA MET A 1 -10.63 42.12 -59.14
C MET A 1 -11.71 42.05 -58.06
N LYS A 2 -11.89 43.12 -57.26
CA LYS A 2 -12.70 43.22 -56.00
C LYS A 2 -12.12 42.39 -54.82
N LEU A 3 -11.90 42.93 -53.59
CA LEU A 3 -12.83 43.49 -52.56
C LEU A 3 -13.78 42.38 -52.02
N LEU A 4 -14.02 42.10 -50.73
CA LEU A 4 -13.98 42.81 -49.42
C LEU A 4 -13.72 41.79 -48.25
N LEU A 5 -13.65 42.06 -46.92
CA LEU A 5 -13.18 43.19 -46.06
C LEU A 5 -13.53 42.86 -44.56
N ASN A 6 -12.65 43.17 -43.57
CA ASN A 6 -12.96 43.35 -42.10
C ASN A 6 -13.40 42.11 -41.26
N PHE A 7 -13.35 42.05 -39.91
CA PHE A 7 -12.91 42.96 -38.81
C PHE A 7 -12.69 42.20 -37.45
N ILE A 8 -12.26 42.92 -36.39
CA ILE A 8 -12.33 42.60 -34.93
C ILE A 8 -11.28 41.60 -34.37
N VAL A 9 -10.64 41.73 -33.18
CA VAL A 9 -10.11 42.79 -32.26
C VAL A 9 -9.97 42.17 -30.84
N LEU A 10 -9.17 42.81 -29.95
CA LEU A 10 -8.74 42.44 -28.58
C LEU A 10 -7.57 41.43 -28.50
N SER A 11 -6.37 41.69 -27.97
CA SER A 11 -5.79 42.65 -26.99
C SER A 11 -5.84 42.23 -25.50
N LEU A 12 -4.67 41.96 -24.90
CA LEU A 12 -4.08 42.84 -23.88
C LEU A 12 -2.58 42.58 -23.68
N SER A 13 -1.87 43.55 -23.12
CA SER A 13 -0.40 43.58 -22.96
C SER A 13 0.00 43.61 -21.48
N ALA A 14 1.22 43.21 -21.15
CA ALA A 14 1.97 43.82 -20.05
C ALA A 14 3.50 43.68 -20.26
N VAL A 15 4.23 44.78 -20.04
CA VAL A 15 5.68 44.88 -20.12
C VAL A 15 6.20 45.42 -18.78
N SER A 16 7.27 44.82 -18.25
CA SER A 16 8.22 45.40 -17.28
C SER A 16 9.40 44.42 -17.11
N LEU A 17 10.59 44.82 -16.67
CA LEU A 17 10.97 46.04 -15.94
C LEU A 17 12.41 46.45 -16.33
N ALA A 18 12.76 47.73 -16.21
CA ALA A 18 14.16 48.17 -16.34
C ALA A 18 14.51 49.33 -15.39
N ALA A 19 15.75 49.26 -14.90
CA ALA A 19 16.55 50.30 -14.22
C ALA A 19 16.15 50.75 -12.80
N ALA A 20 17.21 51.00 -12.01
CA ALA A 20 17.20 51.43 -10.62
C ALA A 20 17.77 52.86 -10.47
N SER A 21 17.68 53.47 -9.28
CA SER A 21 18.81 54.12 -8.56
C SER A 21 18.34 55.05 -7.40
N ALA A 22 19.27 55.28 -6.46
CA ALA A 22 19.40 56.43 -5.54
C ALA A 22 18.62 56.49 -4.20
N ALA A 23 19.23 57.20 -3.24
CA ALA A 23 18.84 57.49 -1.86
C ALA A 23 19.54 58.82 -1.43
N GLU A 24 19.38 59.42 -0.25
CA GLU A 24 18.67 59.08 0.99
C GLU A 24 17.68 60.23 1.37
N PRO A 25 17.65 60.86 2.58
CA PRO A 25 17.68 60.33 3.95
C PRO A 25 16.51 60.79 4.86
N GLY A 26 16.25 59.99 5.91
CA GLY A 26 15.97 60.49 7.27
C GLY A 26 14.65 61.22 7.59
N LEU A 27 13.73 60.52 8.28
CA LEU A 27 12.90 61.16 9.31
C LEU A 27 12.56 60.20 10.47
N ARG A 28 12.99 60.54 11.69
CA ARG A 28 12.61 59.82 12.92
C ARG A 28 11.11 59.98 13.20
N ARG A 29 10.40 58.87 13.40
CA ARG A 29 9.18 58.82 14.23
C ARG A 29 9.25 57.66 15.22
N ARG A 30 9.30 57.99 16.51
CA ARG A 30 9.04 57.01 17.58
C ARG A 30 7.61 56.49 17.42
N ARG A 31 7.42 55.17 17.34
CA ARG A 31 6.19 54.50 17.76
C ARG A 31 6.52 53.53 18.88
N ARG A 32 5.55 53.37 19.78
CA ARG A 32 5.67 52.62 21.03
C ARG A 32 5.84 51.13 20.74
N ASP A 33 6.56 50.44 21.62
CA ASP A 33 6.55 49.00 21.71
C ASP A 33 5.10 48.52 21.94
N GLN A 34 4.56 47.76 20.99
CA GLN A 34 3.47 46.84 21.29
C GLN A 34 4.14 45.52 21.65
N MET A 35 4.23 45.26 22.96
CA MET A 35 4.58 43.94 23.47
C MET A 35 3.40 43.01 23.19
N THR A 36 3.38 42.42 22.01
CA THR A 36 2.48 41.33 21.67
C THR A 36 2.88 40.12 22.51
N THR A 37 2.16 39.89 23.61
CA THR A 37 2.24 38.64 24.34
C THR A 37 1.77 37.52 23.43
N VAL A 38 2.70 36.88 22.72
CA VAL A 38 2.45 35.60 22.08
C VAL A 38 2.20 34.62 23.23
N LEU A 39 0.95 34.20 23.38
CA LEU A 39 0.64 32.99 24.10
C LEU A 39 1.26 31.87 23.27
N THR A 40 2.41 31.38 23.70
CA THR A 40 2.90 30.08 23.25
C THR A 40 1.88 29.07 23.76
N GLU A 41 1.06 28.54 22.84
CA GLU A 41 0.45 27.22 23.04
C GLU A 41 1.55 26.29 23.56
N PRO A 42 1.27 25.45 24.58
CA PRO A 42 2.27 24.52 25.06
C PRO A 42 2.69 23.65 23.89
N ASP A 43 4.00 23.59 23.66
CA ASP A 43 4.62 22.69 22.69
C ASP A 43 4.08 21.29 22.98
N SER A 44 3.21 20.79 22.09
CA SER A 44 2.67 19.44 22.20
C SER A 44 3.82 18.52 21.80
N ALA A 45 4.66 18.24 22.78
CA ALA A 45 5.71 17.25 22.66
C ALA A 45 5.08 16.01 22.05
N ASP A 46 5.59 15.64 20.88
CA ASP A 46 5.32 14.37 20.25
C ASP A 46 5.97 13.33 21.17
N GLU A 47 5.20 12.91 22.18
CA GLU A 47 5.54 11.82 23.09
C GLU A 47 5.70 10.59 22.20
N GLY A 48 6.95 10.28 21.85
CA GLY A 48 7.31 9.17 20.98
C GLY A 48 6.60 7.88 21.45
N PRO A 49 6.19 7.03 20.50
CA PRO A 49 5.05 6.15 20.70
C PRO A 49 5.26 5.23 21.91
N VAL A 50 4.32 5.30 22.86
CA VAL A 50 4.41 4.62 24.15
C VAL A 50 4.31 3.10 23.95
N PHE A 51 5.44 2.41 24.03
CA PHE A 51 5.54 0.96 23.96
C PHE A 51 4.94 0.26 25.19
N GLY A 52 4.64 -1.04 25.07
CA GLY A 52 4.09 -1.86 26.15
C GLY A 52 2.56 -1.90 26.16
N GLY A 53 1.95 -2.12 24.99
CA GLY A 53 0.51 -2.06 24.83
C GLY A 53 -0.02 -2.97 23.72
N LYS A 54 -1.08 -2.50 23.06
CA LYS A 54 -1.73 -3.15 21.93
C LYS A 54 -2.04 -2.09 20.88
N VAL A 55 -1.90 -2.47 19.61
CA VAL A 55 -2.30 -1.65 18.46
C VAL A 55 -3.38 -2.40 17.71
N THR A 56 -4.48 -1.73 17.42
CA THR A 56 -5.50 -2.24 16.51
C THR A 56 -5.12 -1.84 15.09
N VAL A 57 -4.97 -2.84 14.22
CA VAL A 57 -4.65 -2.67 12.81
C VAL A 57 -5.86 -3.11 11.99
N LYS A 58 -6.40 -2.19 11.20
CA LYS A 58 -7.53 -2.39 10.30
C LYS A 58 -7.02 -2.50 8.87
N PHE A 59 -7.24 -3.65 8.23
CA PHE A 59 -6.94 -3.89 6.82
C PHE A 59 -8.24 -3.82 6.04
N THR A 60 -8.39 -2.85 5.13
CA THR A 60 -9.56 -2.68 4.27
C THR A 60 -9.20 -3.06 2.84
N ASN A 61 -10.00 -3.93 2.21
CA ASN A 61 -9.89 -4.23 0.80
C ASN A 61 -10.55 -3.11 -0.03
N GLU A 62 -9.76 -2.40 -0.82
CA GLU A 62 -10.22 -1.32 -1.72
C GLU A 62 -10.26 -1.77 -3.19
N ALA A 63 -9.83 -3.00 -3.49
CA ALA A 63 -9.76 -3.54 -4.83
C ALA A 63 -11.13 -4.00 -5.35
N PHE A 64 -11.42 -3.69 -6.61
CA PHE A 64 -12.63 -4.15 -7.29
C PHE A 64 -12.46 -5.59 -7.79
N GLN A 65 -13.38 -6.48 -7.41
CA GLN A 65 -13.40 -7.91 -7.79
C GLN A 65 -12.13 -8.72 -7.46
N GLN A 66 -11.24 -8.21 -6.61
CA GLN A 66 -10.07 -8.93 -6.10
C GLN A 66 -10.26 -9.23 -4.60
N PRO A 67 -10.93 -10.35 -4.24
CA PRO A 67 -11.08 -10.76 -2.85
C PRO A 67 -9.72 -11.13 -2.24
N PHE A 68 -9.55 -10.90 -0.94
CA PHE A 68 -8.36 -11.33 -0.20
C PHE A 68 -8.58 -12.67 0.50
N GLY A 69 -7.54 -13.51 0.45
CA GLY A 69 -7.45 -14.80 1.12
C GLY A 69 -7.23 -14.68 2.63
N PRO A 70 -6.74 -15.75 3.26
CA PRO A 70 -6.15 -15.68 4.59
C PRO A 70 -5.02 -14.65 4.64
N PHE A 71 -4.82 -14.04 5.81
CA PHE A 71 -3.68 -13.17 6.08
C PHE A 71 -2.61 -13.91 6.87
N PHE A 72 -1.35 -13.80 6.45
CA PHE A 72 -0.20 -14.03 7.32
C PHE A 72 0.17 -12.71 7.99
N VAL A 73 0.38 -12.73 9.31
CA VAL A 73 0.69 -11.55 10.13
C VAL A 73 1.94 -11.83 10.96
N LEU A 74 2.91 -10.92 10.92
CA LEU A 74 4.18 -10.99 11.63
C LEU A 74 4.46 -9.64 12.31
N THR A 75 4.70 -9.61 13.62
CA THR A 75 5.41 -8.49 14.25
C THR A 75 6.86 -8.87 14.52
N HIS A 76 7.79 -7.96 14.28
CA HIS A 76 9.23 -8.26 14.27
C HIS A 76 10.10 -7.04 14.55
N ASN A 77 11.42 -7.26 14.68
CA ASN A 77 12.45 -6.21 14.72
C ASN A 77 13.28 -6.13 13.43
N THR A 78 14.25 -5.22 13.42
CA THR A 78 15.11 -4.92 12.25
C THR A 78 16.09 -6.02 11.88
N ASP A 79 16.33 -6.98 12.77
CA ASP A 79 17.22 -8.11 12.51
C ASP A 79 16.49 -9.27 11.79
N GLU A 80 15.15 -9.22 11.72
CA GLU A 80 14.37 -10.14 10.90
C GLU A 80 14.52 -9.81 9.41
N THR A 81 14.54 -10.86 8.60
CA THR A 81 14.52 -10.78 7.15
C THR A 81 13.21 -10.14 6.65
N PRO A 82 13.27 -9.17 5.71
CA PRO A 82 12.06 -8.62 5.10
C PRO A 82 11.19 -9.73 4.50
N LEU A 83 9.90 -9.72 4.81
CA LEU A 83 8.95 -10.74 4.34
C LEU A 83 8.89 -10.81 2.81
N PHE A 84 9.06 -9.66 2.16
CA PHE A 84 9.36 -9.51 0.74
C PHE A 84 10.13 -8.21 0.48
N THR A 85 10.85 -8.17 -0.65
CA THR A 85 11.50 -6.97 -1.20
C THR A 85 11.17 -6.88 -2.69
N VAL A 86 10.70 -5.71 -3.15
CA VAL A 86 10.43 -5.49 -4.58
C VAL A 86 11.74 -5.50 -5.36
N GLY A 87 11.83 -6.34 -6.39
CA GLY A 87 13.03 -6.57 -7.20
C GLY A 87 13.81 -7.84 -6.84
N ASP A 88 13.51 -8.49 -5.71
CA ASP A 88 14.10 -9.75 -5.29
C ASP A 88 13.16 -10.94 -5.58
N GLU A 89 13.70 -12.16 -5.60
CA GLU A 89 12.92 -13.41 -5.77
C GLU A 89 11.99 -13.65 -4.55
N ALA A 90 10.77 -14.15 -4.81
CA ALA A 90 9.84 -14.50 -3.75
C ALA A 90 10.37 -15.66 -2.88
N SER A 91 10.20 -15.56 -1.55
CA SER A 91 10.51 -16.69 -0.67
C SER A 91 9.57 -17.87 -0.93
N ALA A 92 9.99 -19.10 -0.62
CA ALA A 92 9.15 -20.29 -0.83
C ALA A 92 7.79 -20.20 -0.10
N GLY A 93 7.75 -19.56 1.07
CA GLY A 93 6.50 -19.32 1.79
C GLY A 93 5.63 -18.22 1.16
N LEU A 94 6.25 -17.16 0.61
CA LEU A 94 5.53 -16.12 -0.11
C LEU A 94 4.92 -16.66 -1.40
N LYS A 95 5.70 -17.43 -2.19
CA LYS A 95 5.23 -18.16 -3.37
C LYS A 95 4.00 -19.01 -3.04
N HIS A 96 4.11 -19.87 -2.02
CA HIS A 96 3.03 -20.78 -1.63
C HIS A 96 1.75 -20.04 -1.22
N LEU A 97 1.88 -18.93 -0.48
CA LEU A 97 0.74 -18.06 -0.15
C LEU A 97 0.17 -17.36 -1.39
N ALA A 98 1.02 -16.84 -2.28
CA ALA A 98 0.60 -16.10 -3.47
C ALA A 98 -0.16 -16.99 -4.45
N GLU A 99 0.26 -18.24 -4.64
CA GLU A 99 -0.34 -19.20 -5.59
C GLU A 99 -1.58 -19.91 -5.01
N ASN A 100 -1.63 -20.16 -3.70
CA ASN A 100 -2.63 -21.04 -3.10
C ASN A 100 -3.51 -20.38 -2.00
N GLY A 101 -3.19 -19.15 -1.60
CA GLY A 101 -3.82 -18.49 -0.46
C GLY A 101 -3.51 -19.17 0.88
N ASP A 102 -2.46 -19.98 0.97
CA ASP A 102 -2.12 -20.74 2.18
C ASP A 102 -0.89 -20.13 2.91
N PRO A 103 -1.07 -19.56 4.12
CA PRO A 103 0.02 -18.99 4.91
C PRO A 103 0.88 -20.05 5.65
N SER A 104 0.57 -21.35 5.55
CA SER A 104 1.19 -22.41 6.37
C SER A 104 2.73 -22.38 6.36
N MET A 105 3.35 -22.29 5.18
CA MET A 105 4.81 -22.22 5.04
C MET A 105 5.44 -20.96 5.64
N LEU A 106 4.72 -19.84 5.70
CA LEU A 106 5.19 -18.63 6.38
C LEU A 106 5.10 -18.79 7.90
N ILE A 107 4.04 -19.43 8.42
CA ILE A 107 3.95 -19.79 9.84
C ILE A 107 5.13 -20.70 10.22
N GLU A 108 5.42 -21.73 9.43
CA GLU A 108 6.56 -22.62 9.69
C GLU A 108 7.91 -21.89 9.68
N ALA A 109 8.10 -20.92 8.79
CA ALA A 109 9.33 -20.13 8.70
C ALA A 109 9.54 -19.19 9.91
N TYR A 110 8.50 -18.47 10.35
CA TYR A 110 8.64 -17.38 11.32
C TYR A 110 8.26 -17.73 12.76
N ASN A 111 7.43 -18.75 13.02
CA ASN A 111 6.88 -19.05 14.36
C ASN A 111 7.93 -19.46 15.42
N ASN A 112 9.18 -19.69 15.04
CA ASN A 112 10.30 -19.95 15.96
C ASN A 112 11.45 -18.94 15.79
N SER A 113 11.26 -17.83 15.07
CA SER A 113 12.28 -16.80 14.93
C SER A 113 12.52 -16.08 16.25
N ALA A 114 13.78 -15.83 16.59
CA ALA A 114 14.16 -14.98 17.73
C ALA A 114 13.88 -13.48 17.46
N HIS A 115 13.52 -13.13 16.22
CA HIS A 115 13.28 -11.76 15.76
C HIS A 115 11.78 -11.46 15.54
N ALA A 116 10.90 -12.43 15.84
CA ALA A 116 9.45 -12.32 15.75
C ALA A 116 8.79 -12.25 17.15
N GLY A 117 7.84 -11.32 17.32
CA GLY A 117 7.08 -11.14 18.57
C GLY A 117 5.66 -11.70 18.52
N TYR A 118 5.03 -11.68 17.34
CA TYR A 118 3.71 -12.25 17.07
C TYR A 118 3.69 -12.83 15.66
N VAL A 119 3.16 -14.04 15.51
CA VAL A 119 3.06 -14.77 14.24
C VAL A 119 1.68 -15.44 14.21
N ASP A 120 0.86 -15.16 13.19
CA ASP A 120 -0.50 -15.70 13.11
C ASP A 120 -1.02 -15.81 11.66
N ALA A 121 -2.00 -16.70 11.47
CA ALA A 121 -2.67 -16.97 10.20
C ALA A 121 -4.18 -16.73 10.34
N ILE A 122 -4.67 -15.61 9.81
CA ILE A 122 -6.06 -15.21 9.95
C ILE A 122 -6.89 -15.82 8.81
N VAL A 123 -7.45 -17.01 9.08
CA VAL A 123 -8.30 -17.77 8.16
C VAL A 123 -9.81 -17.49 8.31
N ALA A 124 -10.21 -16.81 9.38
CA ALA A 124 -11.62 -16.54 9.68
C ALA A 124 -12.13 -15.30 8.92
N GLY A 125 -13.35 -15.37 8.38
CA GLY A 125 -13.97 -14.27 7.61
C GLY A 125 -13.56 -14.21 6.13
N VAL A 126 -12.61 -15.04 5.72
CA VAL A 126 -12.15 -15.19 4.33
C VAL A 126 -13.27 -15.76 3.44
N PRO A 127 -13.42 -15.32 2.17
CA PRO A 127 -12.70 -14.22 1.52
C PRO A 127 -13.23 -12.82 1.89
N PHE A 128 -12.31 -11.86 2.02
CA PHE A 128 -12.65 -10.45 2.21
C PHE A 128 -12.81 -9.76 0.85
N PHE A 129 -14.03 -9.39 0.48
CA PHE A 129 -14.32 -8.73 -0.80
C PHE A 129 -14.03 -7.21 -0.73
N GLY A 130 -14.03 -6.54 -1.88
CA GLY A 130 -13.86 -5.08 -1.95
C GLY A 130 -14.91 -4.34 -1.11
N GLY A 131 -14.45 -3.54 -0.15
CA GLY A 131 -15.25 -2.86 0.87
C GLY A 131 -15.26 -3.55 2.24
N ASP A 132 -14.89 -4.82 2.33
CA ASP A 132 -14.75 -5.53 3.61
C ASP A 132 -13.45 -5.13 4.33
N SER A 133 -13.43 -5.32 5.65
CA SER A 133 -12.23 -5.06 6.46
C SER A 133 -12.00 -6.12 7.53
N LEU A 134 -10.75 -6.50 7.72
CA LEU A 134 -10.24 -7.26 8.86
C LEU A 134 -9.71 -6.28 9.92
N GLU A 135 -10.08 -6.48 11.19
CA GLU A 135 -9.51 -5.76 12.34
C GLU A 135 -8.80 -6.76 13.26
N LEU A 136 -7.52 -6.50 13.54
CA LEU A 136 -6.68 -7.31 14.43
C LEU A 136 -6.09 -6.43 15.52
N THR A 137 -5.96 -6.96 16.74
CA THR A 137 -5.24 -6.29 17.81
C THR A 137 -3.94 -7.02 18.11
N VAL A 138 -2.83 -6.48 17.62
CA VAL A 138 -1.48 -7.06 17.79
C VAL A 138 -0.79 -6.51 19.06
N PRO A 139 0.15 -7.27 19.67
CA PRO A 139 1.02 -6.72 20.70
C PRO A 139 1.83 -5.54 20.15
N TYR A 140 1.99 -4.48 20.96
CA TYR A 140 2.86 -3.36 20.64
C TYR A 140 4.02 -3.27 21.64
N ASP A 141 5.20 -3.61 21.14
CA ASP A 141 6.41 -3.92 21.92
C ASP A 141 7.59 -3.10 21.40
N GLU A 142 8.50 -2.70 22.29
CA GLU A 142 9.77 -2.06 21.91
C GLU A 142 10.74 -3.06 21.26
N ASP A 143 10.65 -4.34 21.65
CA ASP A 143 11.47 -5.43 21.11
C ASP A 143 11.02 -5.89 19.71
N PHE A 144 9.77 -5.58 19.30
CA PHE A 144 9.18 -5.99 18.01
C PHE A 144 8.27 -4.89 17.39
N PRO A 145 8.81 -3.71 17.04
CA PRO A 145 8.01 -2.52 16.71
C PRO A 145 7.55 -2.44 15.25
N TYR A 146 7.82 -3.44 14.41
CA TYR A 146 7.41 -3.47 13.00
C TYR A 146 6.36 -4.55 12.76
N ILE A 147 5.50 -4.32 11.76
CA ILE A 147 4.55 -5.31 11.22
C ILE A 147 4.86 -5.60 9.75
N SER A 148 4.83 -6.88 9.42
CA SER A 148 4.73 -7.39 8.05
C SER A 148 3.42 -8.16 7.90
N VAL A 149 2.76 -8.02 6.76
CA VAL A 149 1.49 -8.68 6.46
C VAL A 149 1.45 -9.06 4.98
N VAL A 150 0.90 -10.23 4.65
CA VAL A 150 0.56 -10.59 3.26
C VAL A 150 -0.74 -11.37 3.18
N SER A 151 -1.47 -11.21 2.07
CA SER A 151 -2.63 -12.02 1.70
C SER A 151 -2.76 -12.14 0.19
N MET A 152 -3.17 -13.30 -0.33
CA MET A 152 -3.42 -13.52 -1.76
C MET A 152 -4.62 -12.69 -2.23
N ALA A 153 -4.51 -12.06 -3.41
CA ALA A 153 -5.66 -11.58 -4.17
C ALA A 153 -6.21 -12.76 -5.01
N ILE A 154 -7.23 -13.46 -4.49
CA ILE A 154 -7.54 -14.86 -4.89
C ILE A 154 -7.97 -15.01 -6.36
N ASN A 155 -8.49 -13.96 -6.99
CA ASN A 155 -8.89 -13.97 -8.41
C ASN A 155 -7.69 -13.71 -9.35
N THR A 156 -6.51 -14.24 -9.03
CA THR A 156 -5.26 -14.13 -9.81
C THR A 156 -4.46 -15.43 -9.76
N ASN A 157 -3.37 -15.52 -10.52
CA ASN A 157 -2.41 -16.61 -10.46
C ASN A 157 -1.57 -16.54 -9.17
N ASP A 158 -0.79 -15.47 -9.01
CA ASP A 158 0.17 -15.30 -7.90
C ASP A 158 0.22 -13.85 -7.36
N CYS A 159 -0.90 -13.12 -7.42
CA CYS A 159 -0.97 -11.78 -6.83
C CYS A 159 -1.20 -11.84 -5.32
N PHE A 160 -0.45 -11.02 -4.58
CA PHE A 160 -0.67 -10.77 -3.16
C PHE A 160 -0.71 -9.27 -2.85
N VAL A 161 -1.39 -8.89 -1.78
CA VAL A 161 -1.26 -7.56 -1.15
C VAL A 161 -0.45 -7.69 0.12
N GLY A 162 0.31 -6.66 0.51
CA GLY A 162 1.09 -6.74 1.73
C GLY A 162 1.89 -5.51 2.14
N LEU A 163 2.39 -5.59 3.37
CA LEU A 163 3.35 -4.67 3.98
C LEU A 163 4.58 -5.48 4.40
N SER A 164 5.78 -4.91 4.27
CA SER A 164 7.05 -5.53 4.68
C SER A 164 7.81 -4.53 5.55
N GLY A 165 7.94 -4.82 6.84
CA GLY A 165 8.69 -4.01 7.80
C GLY A 165 8.15 -2.60 8.06
N VAL A 166 6.83 -2.42 8.13
CA VAL A 166 6.20 -1.12 8.42
C VAL A 166 6.15 -0.89 9.93
N PRO A 167 6.50 0.30 10.46
CA PRO A 167 6.37 0.58 11.89
C PRO A 167 4.92 0.46 12.38
N LEU A 168 4.71 -0.20 13.52
CA LEU A 168 3.45 -0.12 14.26
C LEU A 168 3.35 1.24 14.92
N ALA A 169 2.55 2.15 14.35
CA ALA A 169 2.41 3.51 14.85
C ALA A 169 0.92 3.91 14.89
N PRO A 170 0.31 4.11 16.07
CA PRO A 170 -1.05 4.62 16.17
C PRO A 170 -1.22 5.94 15.40
N GLY A 171 -2.30 6.05 14.62
CA GLY A 171 -2.56 7.17 13.72
C GLY A 171 -1.90 7.05 12.34
N LEU A 172 -1.04 6.05 12.10
CA LEU A 172 -0.48 5.77 10.79
C LEU A 172 -1.55 5.17 9.87
N VAL A 173 -1.59 5.67 8.64
CA VAL A 173 -2.37 5.12 7.52
C VAL A 173 -1.40 4.80 6.40
N VAL A 174 -1.47 3.57 5.89
CA VAL A 174 -0.62 3.08 4.79
C VAL A 174 -1.49 2.46 3.70
N GLU A 175 -1.14 2.72 2.45
CA GLU A 175 -1.77 2.11 1.29
C GLU A 175 -0.78 1.14 0.63
N ALA A 176 -1.25 -0.07 0.31
CA ALA A 176 -0.48 -1.11 -0.36
C ALA A 176 -1.04 -1.40 -1.76
N PRO A 177 -0.19 -1.49 -2.80
CA PRO A 177 -0.60 -1.99 -4.12
C PRO A 177 -0.79 -3.51 -4.10
N GLY A 178 -1.31 -4.04 -5.20
CA GLY A 178 -1.11 -5.44 -5.56
C GLY A 178 0.33 -5.67 -5.99
N TYR A 179 0.93 -6.72 -5.43
CA TYR A 179 2.21 -7.26 -5.85
C TYR A 179 2.00 -8.57 -6.60
N ASP A 180 2.85 -8.79 -7.56
CA ASP A 180 3.04 -9.99 -8.35
C ASP A 180 4.25 -10.70 -7.73
N SER A 181 4.15 -11.98 -7.40
CA SER A 181 5.29 -12.69 -6.81
C SER A 181 6.33 -13.10 -7.86
N GLY A 182 5.99 -13.02 -9.15
CA GLY A 182 6.81 -13.42 -10.27
C GLY A 182 7.06 -14.92 -10.32
N THR A 183 6.19 -15.75 -9.74
CA THR A 183 6.37 -17.20 -9.67
C THR A 183 5.54 -17.94 -10.71
N GLU A 184 4.46 -17.33 -11.20
CA GLU A 184 3.62 -17.83 -12.30
C GLU A 184 3.48 -16.83 -13.46
N GLU A 185 3.25 -17.35 -14.66
CA GLU A 185 2.82 -16.55 -15.81
C GLU A 185 1.38 -16.09 -15.58
N ASN A 186 1.19 -14.78 -15.60
CA ASN A 186 -0.10 -14.08 -15.57
C ASN A 186 -0.97 -14.42 -16.81
N ASN A 187 -1.50 -15.64 -16.84
CA ASN A 187 -2.22 -16.19 -18.00
C ASN A 187 -3.71 -15.85 -18.00
N GLU A 188 -4.26 -15.43 -16.85
CA GLU A 188 -5.67 -15.11 -16.63
C GLU A 188 -6.65 -16.27 -16.95
N LEU A 189 -6.13 -17.51 -17.00
CA LEU A 189 -6.90 -18.72 -17.28
C LEU A 189 -7.49 -19.28 -16.00
N CYS A 190 -8.76 -19.70 -16.07
CA CYS A 190 -9.43 -20.29 -14.91
C CYS A 190 -8.92 -21.68 -14.52
N SER A 191 -8.00 -22.27 -15.28
CA SER A 191 -7.22 -23.44 -14.86
C SER A 191 -6.16 -23.10 -13.81
N SER A 192 -5.73 -21.85 -13.71
CA SER A 192 -4.58 -21.44 -12.87
C SER A 192 -4.95 -20.33 -11.88
N ILE A 193 -6.26 -20.12 -11.64
CA ILE A 193 -6.79 -19.14 -10.70
C ILE A 193 -7.72 -19.84 -9.70
N PRO A 194 -7.43 -19.83 -8.38
CA PRO A 194 -8.25 -20.50 -7.37
C PRO A 194 -9.55 -19.75 -7.03
N GLY A 195 -9.64 -18.47 -7.37
CA GLY A 195 -10.67 -17.56 -6.86
C GLY A 195 -12.09 -17.76 -7.38
N PRO A 196 -13.10 -17.17 -6.69
CA PRO A 196 -14.51 -17.31 -7.04
C PRO A 196 -14.89 -16.81 -8.44
N ALA A 197 -14.04 -16.03 -9.12
CA ALA A 197 -14.20 -15.67 -10.53
C ALA A 197 -14.28 -16.90 -11.46
N CYS A 198 -13.59 -17.99 -11.08
CA CYS A 198 -13.44 -19.21 -11.86
C CYS A 198 -14.24 -20.40 -11.30
N ALA A 199 -15.25 -20.12 -10.46
CA ALA A 199 -16.06 -21.12 -9.79
C ALA A 199 -16.69 -22.14 -10.76
N GLY A 200 -16.35 -23.42 -10.57
CA GLY A 200 -16.85 -24.54 -11.39
C GLY A 200 -15.88 -25.00 -12.49
N VAL A 201 -14.76 -24.31 -12.69
CA VAL A 201 -13.57 -24.88 -13.32
C VAL A 201 -12.77 -25.58 -12.23
N SER A 202 -12.35 -26.83 -12.46
CA SER A 202 -11.31 -27.44 -11.63
C SER A 202 -9.97 -26.83 -12.05
N SER A 203 -9.46 -25.89 -11.26
CA SER A 203 -8.10 -25.39 -11.46
C SER A 203 -7.07 -26.48 -11.21
N ASP A 204 -7.32 -27.35 -10.22
CA ASP A 204 -6.31 -28.19 -9.55
C ASP A 204 -5.08 -27.38 -9.08
N ASN A 205 -5.19 -26.04 -9.09
CA ASN A 205 -4.12 -25.05 -9.09
C ASN A 205 -2.93 -25.46 -9.98
N GLU A 206 -3.21 -25.80 -11.24
CA GLU A 206 -2.19 -26.12 -12.25
C GLU A 206 -1.31 -24.90 -12.51
N ALA A 207 -0.06 -24.98 -12.03
CA ALA A 207 0.88 -23.88 -12.01
C ALA A 207 1.17 -23.34 -13.42
N SER A 208 0.98 -22.03 -13.60
CA SER A 208 1.11 -21.39 -14.90
C SER A 208 2.57 -21.11 -15.24
N GLY A 209 3.23 -22.02 -15.96
CA GLY A 209 4.52 -21.75 -16.62
C GLY A 209 5.66 -21.32 -15.68
N ASN A 210 6.45 -20.32 -16.08
CA ASN A 210 7.41 -19.64 -15.19
C ASN A 210 7.11 -18.14 -15.16
N GLY A 211 6.85 -17.58 -13.98
CA GLY A 211 6.66 -16.13 -13.81
C GLY A 211 7.92 -15.29 -14.02
N GLU A 212 7.79 -13.99 -13.79
CA GLU A 212 8.82 -12.97 -14.00
C GLU A 212 10.14 -13.17 -13.22
N GLY A 213 10.13 -13.97 -12.17
CA GLY A 213 11.30 -14.34 -11.35
C GLY A 213 11.66 -13.34 -10.24
N PHE A 214 10.85 -12.32 -10.01
CA PHE A 214 11.03 -11.34 -8.94
C PHE A 214 9.72 -10.67 -8.54
N VAL A 215 9.61 -10.28 -7.27
CA VAL A 215 8.44 -9.56 -6.74
C VAL A 215 8.36 -8.16 -7.35
N HIS A 216 7.23 -7.81 -7.95
CA HIS A 216 7.00 -6.45 -8.45
C HIS A 216 5.57 -5.96 -8.23
N VAL A 217 5.29 -4.68 -8.51
CA VAL A 217 3.89 -4.19 -8.52
C VAL A 217 3.16 -4.87 -9.67
N HIS A 218 2.06 -5.55 -9.37
CA HIS A 218 1.28 -6.27 -10.37
C HIS A 218 0.65 -5.30 -11.37
N ARG A 219 0.58 -5.73 -12.62
CA ARG A 219 0.22 -4.89 -13.76
C ARG A 219 -1.30 -4.81 -14.04
N GLY A 220 -2.12 -5.30 -13.10
CA GLY A 220 -3.55 -5.53 -13.29
C GLY A 220 -3.87 -6.64 -14.31
N PHE A 221 -5.11 -6.67 -14.80
CA PHE A 221 -5.57 -7.58 -15.86
C PHE A 221 -5.46 -6.92 -17.24
N PHE A 222 -5.12 -7.71 -18.25
CA PHE A 222 -5.07 -7.36 -19.67
C PHE A 222 -6.19 -8.00 -20.51
N GLY A 223 -6.88 -9.01 -19.99
CA GLY A 223 -7.93 -9.73 -20.73
C GLY A 223 -7.37 -10.69 -21.78
N VAL A 224 -6.28 -11.38 -21.44
CA VAL A 224 -5.58 -12.35 -22.29
C VAL A 224 -6.08 -13.79 -22.11
N GLY A 225 -6.76 -14.07 -20.99
CA GLY A 225 -7.32 -15.38 -20.65
C GLY A 225 -8.85 -15.40 -20.57
N ASP A 226 -9.38 -16.14 -19.59
CA ASP A 226 -10.82 -16.31 -19.37
C ASP A 226 -11.47 -15.10 -18.67
N LEU A 227 -10.69 -14.37 -17.86
CA LEU A 227 -11.17 -13.23 -17.08
C LEU A 227 -10.98 -11.91 -17.85
N SER A 228 -12.08 -11.20 -18.13
CA SER A 228 -12.02 -9.95 -18.90
C SER A 228 -11.39 -8.79 -18.11
N GLN A 229 -10.51 -8.02 -18.75
CA GLN A 229 -9.95 -6.77 -18.21
C GLN A 229 -11.02 -5.86 -17.59
N SER A 230 -12.13 -5.61 -18.30
CA SER A 230 -13.20 -4.73 -17.79
C SER A 230 -13.95 -5.24 -16.55
N GLY A 231 -13.80 -6.52 -16.21
CA GLY A 231 -14.40 -7.13 -15.01
C GLY A 231 -13.45 -7.14 -13.82
N TYR A 232 -12.18 -7.49 -14.04
CA TYR A 232 -11.23 -7.88 -12.99
C TYR A 232 -10.00 -7.00 -12.86
N ASP A 233 -9.73 -6.11 -13.82
CA ASP A 233 -8.62 -5.15 -13.73
C ASP A 233 -8.84 -4.15 -12.60
N TRP A 234 -7.77 -3.88 -11.86
CA TRP A 234 -7.78 -2.96 -10.74
C TRP A 234 -6.81 -1.80 -10.97
N ARG A 235 -6.93 -0.78 -10.12
CA ARG A 235 -5.95 0.29 -10.01
C ARG A 235 -5.52 0.34 -8.56
N ASN A 236 -4.22 0.43 -8.33
CA ASN A 236 -3.67 0.53 -6.99
C ASN A 236 -4.13 1.85 -6.31
N PRO A 237 -4.25 1.88 -4.97
CA PRO A 237 -3.96 0.79 -4.03
C PRO A 237 -5.01 -0.33 -4.06
N MET A 238 -4.66 -1.49 -3.50
CA MET A 238 -5.60 -2.59 -3.26
C MET A 238 -5.99 -2.70 -1.80
N MET A 239 -5.09 -2.39 -0.87
CA MET A 239 -5.34 -2.49 0.57
C MET A 239 -4.98 -1.19 1.27
N LYS A 240 -5.90 -0.65 2.07
CA LYS A 240 -5.61 0.40 3.05
C LYS A 240 -5.44 -0.21 4.44
N VAL A 241 -4.44 0.25 5.17
CA VAL A 241 -4.11 -0.18 6.53
C VAL A 241 -4.17 1.03 7.46
N GLU A 242 -5.01 0.98 8.48
CA GLU A 242 -5.18 2.04 9.47
C GLU A 242 -4.81 1.49 10.86
N MET A 243 -3.97 2.22 11.61
CA MET A 243 -3.49 1.81 12.93
C MET A 243 -4.06 2.72 14.03
N SER A 244 -4.56 2.13 15.13
CA SER A 244 -5.04 2.85 16.31
C SER A 244 -4.56 2.21 17.61
N LEU A 245 -4.70 2.95 18.72
CA LEU A 245 -4.75 2.35 20.06
C LEU A 245 -6.04 1.53 20.25
#